data_AF-A0A3N5BAP5-F1
#
_entry.id   AF-A0A3N5BAP5-F1
#
_cell.length_a   1.000
_cell.length_b   1.000
_cell.length_c   1.000
_cell.angle_alpha   90.00
_cell.angle_beta   90.00
_cell.angle_gamma   90.00
#
_symmetry.space_group_name_H-M   'P 1'
#
loop_
_entity.id
_entity.type
_entity.pdbx_description
1 polymer ?
#
loop_
_entity_poly.entity_id
_entity_poly.type
_entity_poly.pdbx_seq_one_letter_code
_entity_poly.pdbx_strand_id
1 'polypeptide(L)'
;MAKKIFITVSMLFAMLIAPLQVFADHVSVHIEEDFIFNVENLKPGDYMTRTLEIENDGDYDYYFHASAEYTGGSEKLFKQFQLSVTDSSGEMVYEGSLAGFNGMEQRFLEMGDSESFELKATFPYESDNSFQGLSTEFKISVWAEAEPPEDNEEGVVDSDTDVKGGGLLPQTGEEIPVLFYVIGGSFLISGLLLYLWTRRLARDHE
;
A
#
# COMPACT_ATOMS: atom_id res chain seq x y z
N MET A 1 -48.96 18.19 17.09
CA MET A 1 -48.14 16.96 17.25
C MET A 1 -47.63 16.41 15.92
N ALA A 2 -48.47 16.26 14.89
CA ALA A 2 -48.08 15.68 13.59
C ALA A 2 -46.83 16.33 12.94
N LYS A 3 -46.67 17.65 13.02
CA LYS A 3 -45.53 18.38 12.44
C LYS A 3 -44.18 18.04 13.10
N LYS A 4 -44.16 17.76 14.41
CA LYS A 4 -42.94 17.37 15.13
C LYS A 4 -42.54 15.93 14.78
N ILE A 5 -43.52 15.03 14.68
CA ILE A 5 -43.33 13.63 14.28
C ILE A 5 -42.75 13.54 12.86
N PHE A 6 -43.30 14.32 11.91
CA PHE A 6 -42.81 14.36 10.54
C PHE A 6 -41.35 14.80 10.44
N ILE A 7 -40.95 15.83 11.20
CA ILE A 7 -39.56 16.32 11.22
C ILE A 7 -38.61 15.27 11.79
N THR A 8 -38.98 14.61 12.90
CA THR A 8 -38.15 13.55 13.48
C THR A 8 -37.98 12.36 12.54
N VAL A 9 -39.04 11.94 11.83
CA VAL A 9 -38.96 10.82 10.88
C VAL A 9 -38.13 11.21 9.66
N SER A 10 -38.27 12.44 9.16
CA SER A 10 -37.46 12.96 8.05
C SER A 10 -35.97 13.04 8.42
N MET A 11 -35.64 13.40 9.66
CA MET A 11 -34.25 13.49 10.12
C MET A 11 -33.64 12.08 10.29
N LEU A 12 -34.42 11.11 10.77
CA LEU A 12 -34.01 9.71 10.88
C LEU A 12 -33.81 9.06 9.51
N PHE A 13 -34.63 9.43 8.53
CA PHE A 13 -34.51 8.98 7.15
C PHE A 13 -33.29 9.61 6.43
N ALA A 14 -33.00 10.89 6.69
CA ALA A 14 -31.79 11.53 6.17
C ALA A 14 -30.50 10.89 6.72
N MET A 15 -30.54 10.40 7.97
CA MET A 15 -29.42 9.70 8.60
C MET A 15 -29.20 8.28 8.02
N LEU A 16 -30.24 7.68 7.43
CA LEU A 16 -30.17 6.38 6.73
C LEU A 16 -29.63 6.49 5.29
N ILE A 17 -29.64 7.69 4.69
CA ILE A 17 -29.14 7.93 3.32
C ILE A 17 -27.75 8.57 3.33
N ALA A 18 -27.20 8.90 4.51
CA ALA A 18 -25.83 9.37 4.61
C ALA A 18 -24.90 8.25 4.10
N PRO A 19 -24.10 8.49 3.05
CA PRO A 19 -23.15 7.50 2.59
C PRO A 19 -22.18 7.23 3.74
N LEU A 20 -22.06 5.96 4.13
CA LEU A 20 -20.92 5.50 4.90
C LEU A 20 -19.68 5.80 4.05
N GLN A 21 -18.89 6.79 4.44
CA GLN A 21 -17.58 6.99 3.84
C GLN A 21 -16.71 5.82 4.31
N VAL A 22 -16.53 4.84 3.43
CA VAL A 22 -15.55 3.77 3.61
C VAL A 22 -14.24 4.33 3.07
N PHE A 23 -13.31 4.66 3.97
CA PHE A 23 -11.93 4.91 3.59
C PHE A 23 -11.28 3.53 3.41
N ALA A 24 -11.04 3.15 2.16
CA ALA A 24 -10.14 2.04 1.87
C ALA A 24 -8.72 2.59 1.97
N ASP A 25 -7.88 1.94 2.77
CA ASP A 25 -6.45 2.20 2.78
C ASP A 25 -5.89 1.57 1.50
N HIS A 26 -5.46 2.41 0.55
CA HIS A 26 -5.00 1.97 -0.77
C HIS A 26 -3.51 1.60 -0.72
N VAL A 27 -3.18 0.55 0.03
CA VAL A 27 -1.87 -0.10 -0.06
C VAL A 27 -1.95 -1.15 -1.17
N SER A 28 -1.28 -0.89 -2.30
CA SER A 28 -1.25 -1.79 -3.45
C SER A 28 0.16 -2.00 -3.97
N VAL A 29 0.97 -2.68 -3.16
CA VAL A 29 2.12 -3.41 -3.69
C VAL A 29 1.59 -4.72 -4.26
N HIS A 30 1.84 -4.92 -5.55
CA HIS A 30 1.43 -6.10 -6.30
C HIS A 30 2.63 -7.04 -6.52
N ILE A 31 2.33 -8.34 -6.53
CA ILE A 31 3.23 -9.41 -6.93
C ILE A 31 2.43 -10.29 -7.85
N GLU A 32 2.97 -10.62 -9.03
CA GLU A 32 2.22 -11.34 -10.07
C GLU A 32 1.70 -12.72 -9.62
N GLU A 33 2.35 -13.39 -8.66
CA GLU A 33 1.95 -14.72 -8.17
C GLU A 33 2.28 -14.96 -6.68
N ASP A 34 1.49 -15.80 -6.01
CA ASP A 34 1.87 -16.41 -4.73
C ASP A 34 3.17 -17.20 -4.93
N PHE A 35 4.29 -16.62 -4.47
CA PHE A 35 5.64 -17.09 -4.77
C PHE A 35 5.99 -18.35 -3.95
N ILE A 36 5.37 -19.46 -4.31
CA ILE A 36 5.48 -20.77 -3.65
C ILE A 36 6.55 -21.62 -4.34
N PHE A 37 7.44 -22.18 -3.54
CA PHE A 37 8.46 -23.12 -3.96
C PHE A 37 8.05 -24.51 -3.49
N ASN A 38 7.98 -25.45 -4.43
CA ASN A 38 7.89 -26.88 -4.11
C ASN A 38 9.17 -27.55 -4.59
N VAL A 39 9.82 -28.22 -3.66
CA VAL A 39 11.17 -28.74 -3.84
C VAL A 39 11.17 -30.23 -3.56
N GLU A 40 11.49 -31.04 -4.57
CA GLU A 40 11.50 -32.50 -4.47
C GLU A 40 12.77 -33.12 -5.04
N ASN A 41 13.17 -34.26 -4.48
CA ASN A 41 14.20 -35.16 -5.02
C ASN A 41 15.57 -34.50 -5.29
N LEU A 42 15.94 -33.51 -4.48
CA LEU A 42 17.21 -32.82 -4.63
C LEU A 42 18.39 -33.59 -4.04
N LYS A 43 19.55 -33.32 -4.62
CA LYS A 43 20.85 -33.80 -4.16
C LYS A 43 21.69 -32.61 -3.67
N PRO A 44 22.60 -32.84 -2.72
CA PRO A 44 23.55 -31.81 -2.30
C PRO A 44 24.23 -31.16 -3.51
N GLY A 45 24.19 -29.83 -3.60
CA GLY A 45 24.69 -29.05 -4.72
C GLY A 45 23.64 -28.56 -5.71
N ASP A 46 22.43 -29.13 -5.68
CA ASP A 46 21.33 -28.64 -6.51
C ASP A 46 20.87 -27.25 -6.04
N TYR A 47 20.34 -26.47 -6.97
CA TYR A 47 19.76 -25.16 -6.69
C TYR A 47 18.54 -24.91 -7.57
N MET A 48 17.71 -23.98 -7.14
CA MET A 48 16.61 -23.44 -7.93
C MET A 48 16.70 -21.92 -7.93
N THR A 49 16.25 -21.33 -9.03
CA THR A 49 16.21 -19.88 -9.20
C THR A 49 14.81 -19.46 -9.61
N ARG A 50 14.33 -18.34 -9.07
CA ARG A 50 13.12 -17.66 -9.52
C ARG A 50 13.29 -16.15 -9.47
N THR A 51 12.59 -15.45 -10.35
CA THR A 51 12.57 -13.99 -10.40
C THR A 51 11.31 -13.46 -9.75
N LEU A 52 11.46 -12.69 -8.67
CA LEU A 52 10.39 -11.99 -7.98
C LEU A 52 10.30 -10.58 -8.57
N GLU A 53 9.13 -10.23 -9.09
CA GLU A 53 8.81 -8.88 -9.56
C GLU A 53 7.83 -8.24 -8.58
N ILE A 54 8.17 -7.04 -8.12
CA ILE A 54 7.40 -6.26 -7.15
C ILE A 54 7.02 -4.96 -7.84
N GLU A 55 5.73 -4.68 -7.92
CA GLU A 55 5.20 -3.50 -8.59
C GLU A 55 4.46 -2.61 -7.60
N ASN A 56 4.69 -1.30 -7.65
CA ASN A 56 3.93 -0.33 -6.90
C ASN A 56 2.81 0.27 -7.77
N ASP A 57 1.67 -0.39 -7.79
CA ASP A 57 0.45 0.06 -8.47
C ASP A 57 -0.39 1.03 -7.60
N GLY A 58 0.16 1.48 -6.47
CA GLY A 58 -0.51 2.42 -5.56
C GLY A 58 -0.42 3.87 -5.98
N ASP A 59 -0.97 4.72 -5.12
CA ASP A 59 -0.96 6.19 -5.28
C ASP A 59 0.14 6.87 -4.43
N TYR A 60 1.01 6.08 -3.79
CA TYR A 60 2.05 6.54 -2.87
C TYR A 60 3.34 5.75 -3.06
N ASP A 61 4.47 6.36 -2.67
CA ASP A 61 5.75 5.66 -2.58
C ASP A 61 5.78 4.79 -1.32
N TYR A 62 6.40 3.62 -1.43
CA TYR A 62 6.45 2.66 -0.32
C TYR A 62 7.84 2.18 0.00
N TYR A 63 8.01 1.84 1.27
CA TYR A 63 9.02 0.89 1.68
C TYR A 63 8.42 -0.50 1.76
N PHE A 64 9.11 -1.47 1.19
CA PHE A 64 8.66 -2.86 1.23
C PHE A 64 9.64 -3.78 1.96
N HIS A 65 9.08 -4.86 2.48
CA HIS A 65 9.78 -5.93 3.19
C HIS A 65 9.44 -7.26 2.54
N ALA A 66 10.34 -8.23 2.67
CA ALA A 66 10.13 -9.58 2.17
C ALA A 66 10.60 -10.61 3.19
N SER A 67 9.90 -11.73 3.34
CA SER A 67 10.33 -12.85 4.19
C SER A 67 10.01 -14.21 3.57
N ALA A 68 10.67 -15.26 4.07
CA ALA A 68 10.38 -16.64 3.72
C ALA A 68 9.57 -17.30 4.83
N GLU A 69 8.42 -17.86 4.46
CA GLU A 69 7.55 -18.61 5.35
C GLU A 69 7.55 -20.08 4.94
N TYR A 70 7.85 -20.98 5.88
CA TYR A 70 7.68 -22.42 5.66
C TYR A 70 6.19 -22.77 5.60
N THR A 71 5.77 -23.47 4.54
CA THR A 71 4.36 -23.80 4.32
C THR A 71 4.07 -25.31 4.35
N GLY A 72 5.07 -26.18 4.20
CA GLY A 72 4.86 -27.63 4.22
C GLY A 72 6.08 -28.50 3.94
N GLY A 73 5.93 -29.82 4.07
CA GLY A 73 7.00 -30.80 3.83
C GLY A 73 7.98 -30.94 5.00
N SER A 74 9.29 -30.98 4.73
CA SER A 74 10.35 -31.19 5.72
C SER A 74 10.95 -29.87 6.19
N GLU A 75 10.59 -29.45 7.39
CA GLU A 75 11.17 -28.27 8.04
C GLU A 75 12.71 -28.39 8.21
N LYS A 76 13.19 -29.61 8.41
CA LYS A 76 14.64 -29.89 8.47
C LYS A 76 15.31 -29.54 7.13
N LEU A 77 14.69 -29.87 6.01
CA LEU A 77 15.20 -29.55 4.69
C LEU A 77 15.11 -28.03 4.43
N PHE A 78 13.98 -27.39 4.75
CA PHE A 78 13.82 -25.94 4.68
C PHE A 78 14.94 -25.18 5.40
N LYS A 79 15.27 -25.58 6.63
CA LYS A 79 16.34 -24.97 7.44
C LYS A 79 17.74 -25.17 6.87
N GLN A 80 17.94 -26.20 6.06
CA GLN A 80 19.24 -26.52 5.45
C GLN A 80 19.52 -25.69 4.20
N PHE A 81 18.50 -25.12 3.55
CA PHE A 81 18.68 -24.30 2.37
C PHE A 81 19.43 -23.01 2.67
N GLN A 82 20.30 -22.64 1.74
CA GLN A 82 20.88 -21.30 1.65
C GLN A 82 20.12 -20.50 0.59
N LEU A 83 19.82 -19.24 0.88
CA LEU A 83 19.18 -18.31 -0.03
C LEU A 83 20.17 -17.20 -0.37
N SER A 84 20.31 -16.92 -1.66
CA SER A 84 20.91 -15.69 -2.16
C SER A 84 19.87 -14.90 -2.93
N VAL A 85 19.78 -13.60 -2.67
CA VAL A 85 18.91 -12.68 -3.40
C VAL A 85 19.79 -11.63 -4.07
N THR A 86 19.56 -11.43 -5.36
CA THR A 86 20.31 -10.47 -6.20
C THR A 86 19.33 -9.51 -6.84
N ASP A 87 19.66 -8.22 -6.90
CA ASP A 87 18.84 -7.25 -7.63
C ASP A 87 19.09 -7.28 -9.15
N SER A 88 18.32 -6.49 -9.89
CA SER A 88 18.44 -6.35 -11.35
C SER A 88 19.81 -5.86 -11.83
N SER A 89 20.59 -5.20 -10.97
CA SER A 89 21.94 -4.72 -11.27
C SER A 89 23.01 -5.82 -11.11
N GLY A 90 22.66 -6.92 -10.45
CA GLY A 90 23.58 -8.00 -10.08
C GLY A 90 24.19 -7.83 -8.69
N GLU A 91 23.71 -6.86 -7.89
CA GLU A 91 24.15 -6.66 -6.51
C GLU A 91 23.47 -7.67 -5.58
N MET A 92 24.27 -8.29 -4.71
CA MET A 92 23.77 -9.27 -3.75
C MET A 92 23.16 -8.55 -2.54
N VAL A 93 21.83 -8.59 -2.44
CA VAL A 93 21.07 -7.92 -1.39
C VAL A 93 20.85 -8.80 -0.15
N TYR A 94 20.98 -10.13 -0.30
CA TYR A 94 20.95 -11.07 0.81
C TYR A 94 21.73 -12.33 0.49
N GLU A 95 22.47 -12.84 1.49
CA GLU A 95 23.08 -14.17 1.44
C GLU A 95 23.03 -14.80 2.84
N GLY A 96 22.40 -15.97 2.97
CA GLY A 96 22.26 -16.61 4.26
C GLY A 96 21.38 -17.86 4.24
N SER A 97 20.91 -18.27 5.42
CA SER A 97 19.95 -19.38 5.51
C SER A 97 18.59 -18.94 5.00
N LEU A 98 17.91 -19.80 4.26
CA LEU A 98 16.52 -19.58 3.82
C LEU A 98 15.59 -19.40 5.02
N ALA A 99 15.74 -20.22 6.06
CA ALA A 99 14.94 -20.13 7.28
C ALA A 99 15.27 -18.89 8.14
N GLY A 100 16.39 -18.23 7.85
CA GLY A 100 16.79 -16.97 8.49
C GLY A 100 16.32 -15.73 7.72
N PHE A 101 15.70 -15.89 6.56
CA PHE A 101 15.28 -14.77 5.72
C PHE A 101 14.02 -14.10 6.28
N ASN A 102 14.24 -13.01 7.03
CA ASN A 102 13.19 -12.23 7.70
C ASN A 102 13.03 -10.82 7.13
N GLY A 103 13.66 -10.53 6.00
CA GLY A 103 13.75 -9.17 5.50
C GLY A 103 14.88 -9.03 4.50
N MET A 104 14.70 -8.14 3.54
CA MET A 104 15.81 -7.39 2.96
C MET A 104 15.95 -6.08 3.75
N GLU A 105 17.06 -5.36 3.56
CA GLU A 105 17.11 -3.96 3.99
C GLU A 105 15.95 -3.19 3.35
N GLN A 106 15.42 -2.22 4.09
CA GLN A 106 14.28 -1.41 3.65
C GLN A 106 14.60 -0.73 2.32
N ARG A 107 13.85 -1.03 1.26
CA ARG A 107 14.04 -0.45 -0.08
C ARG A 107 12.85 0.39 -0.48
N PHE A 108 13.15 1.53 -1.10
CA PHE A 108 12.20 2.51 -1.58
C PHE A 108 11.71 2.13 -2.98
N LEU A 109 10.41 2.18 -3.20
CA LEU A 109 9.77 1.91 -4.49
C LEU A 109 8.81 3.05 -4.84
N GLU A 110 9.13 3.81 -5.88
CA GLU A 110 8.34 4.94 -6.34
C GLU A 110 6.98 4.50 -6.90
N MET A 111 6.00 5.40 -6.85
CA MET A 111 4.69 5.19 -7.46
C MET A 111 4.81 4.86 -8.96
N GLY A 112 4.28 3.70 -9.36
CA GLY A 112 4.28 3.23 -10.75
C GLY A 112 5.58 2.55 -11.19
N ASP A 113 6.57 2.41 -10.30
CA ASP A 113 7.80 1.68 -10.57
C ASP A 113 7.69 0.20 -10.20
N SER A 114 8.58 -0.59 -10.81
CA SER A 114 8.75 -2.01 -10.53
C SER A 114 10.21 -2.36 -10.25
N GLU A 115 10.40 -3.34 -9.36
CA GLU A 115 11.72 -3.88 -9.05
C GLU A 115 11.73 -5.40 -9.17
N SER A 116 12.83 -5.94 -9.71
CA SER A 116 13.01 -7.38 -9.90
C SER A 116 14.20 -7.92 -9.12
N PHE A 117 14.00 -9.09 -8.53
CA PHE A 117 14.99 -9.80 -7.72
C PHE A 117 15.14 -11.24 -8.20
N GLU A 118 16.38 -11.70 -8.34
CA GLU A 118 16.69 -13.10 -8.56
C GLU A 118 16.90 -13.79 -7.20
N LEU A 119 15.99 -14.69 -6.84
CA LEU A 119 16.11 -15.55 -5.67
C LEU A 119 16.67 -16.90 -6.09
N LYS A 120 17.78 -17.28 -5.47
CA LYS A 120 18.41 -18.58 -5.67
C LYS A 120 18.50 -19.34 -4.35
N ALA A 121 17.74 -20.43 -4.25
CA ALA A 121 17.80 -21.35 -3.12
C ALA A 121 18.72 -22.52 -3.46
N THR A 122 19.82 -22.66 -2.73
CA THR A 122 20.86 -23.66 -2.94
C THR A 122 20.85 -24.69 -1.82
N PHE A 123 20.85 -25.97 -2.19
CA PHE A 123 21.01 -27.07 -1.25
C PHE A 123 22.51 -27.34 -1.03
N PRO A 124 23.09 -27.11 0.15
CA PRO A 124 24.54 -27.13 0.34
C PRO A 124 25.19 -28.49 0.05
N TYR A 125 26.38 -28.50 -0.55
CA TYR A 125 27.15 -29.72 -0.85
C TYR A 125 27.56 -30.54 0.37
N GLU A 126 27.71 -29.89 1.52
CA GLU A 126 28.06 -30.51 2.79
C GLU A 126 26.89 -31.27 3.44
N SER A 127 25.70 -31.21 2.84
CA SER A 127 24.51 -31.90 3.35
C SER A 127 24.64 -33.41 3.18
N ASP A 128 24.26 -34.15 4.22
CA ASP A 128 24.37 -35.61 4.25
C ASP A 128 23.19 -36.32 3.56
N ASN A 129 23.22 -37.67 3.52
CA ASN A 129 22.16 -38.47 2.94
C ASN A 129 20.85 -38.48 3.75
N SER A 130 20.81 -37.88 4.94
CA SER A 130 19.59 -37.86 5.77
C SER A 130 18.49 -36.95 5.20
N PHE A 131 18.82 -36.16 4.18
CA PHE A 131 17.90 -35.30 3.45
C PHE A 131 17.33 -35.96 2.18
N GLN A 132 17.83 -37.14 1.81
CA GLN A 132 17.42 -37.82 0.58
C GLN A 132 15.94 -38.21 0.62
N GLY A 133 15.20 -37.86 -0.45
CA GLY A 133 13.77 -38.16 -0.58
C GLY A 133 12.85 -37.25 0.23
N LEU A 134 13.39 -36.24 0.93
CA LEU A 134 12.58 -35.20 1.56
C LEU A 134 12.15 -34.19 0.50
N SER A 135 10.97 -33.62 0.73
CA SER A 135 10.49 -32.44 0.01
C SER A 135 10.24 -31.31 0.99
N THR A 136 10.25 -30.06 0.52
CA THR A 136 9.86 -28.90 1.33
C THR A 136 9.11 -27.90 0.49
N GLU A 137 8.20 -27.20 1.14
CA GLU A 137 7.40 -26.13 0.58
C GLU A 137 7.58 -24.86 1.42
N PHE A 138 7.79 -23.74 0.75
CA PHE A 138 7.87 -22.43 1.37
C PHE A 138 7.33 -21.35 0.43
N LYS A 139 6.97 -20.21 0.99
CA LYS A 139 6.43 -19.06 0.29
C LYS A 139 7.30 -17.83 0.61
N ILE A 140 7.53 -16.98 -0.39
CA ILE A 140 8.06 -15.64 -0.15
C ILE A 140 6.87 -14.68 -0.04
N SER A 141 6.82 -13.93 1.05
CA SER A 141 5.78 -12.92 1.30
C SER A 141 6.40 -11.55 1.30
N VAL A 142 5.80 -10.62 0.54
CA VAL A 142 6.20 -9.21 0.49
C VAL A 142 5.05 -8.38 1.04
N TRP A 143 5.37 -7.34 1.80
CA TRP A 143 4.41 -6.36 2.30
C TRP A 143 5.04 -4.98 2.36
N ALA A 144 4.20 -3.95 2.25
CA ALA A 144 4.61 -2.56 2.39
C ALA A 144 4.19 -1.99 3.74
N GLU A 145 5.01 -1.09 4.27
CA GLU A 145 4.65 -0.26 5.42
C GLU A 145 4.27 1.14 4.91
N ALA A 146 3.10 1.62 5.31
CA ALA A 146 2.47 2.84 4.77
C ALA A 146 3.05 4.14 5.36
N GLU A 147 4.11 4.09 6.14
CA GLU A 147 4.80 5.29 6.62
C GLU A 147 5.81 5.72 5.55
N PRO A 148 5.54 6.79 4.78
CA PRO A 148 6.55 7.36 3.89
C PRO A 148 7.77 7.77 4.73
N PRO A 149 8.98 7.81 4.15
CA PRO A 149 10.16 8.24 4.90
C PRO A 149 9.88 9.60 5.54
N GLU A 150 10.02 9.69 6.86
CA GLU A 150 10.30 10.99 7.46
C GLU A 150 11.62 11.44 6.84
N ASP A 151 11.57 12.57 6.14
CA ASP A 151 12.75 13.21 5.58
C ASP A 151 13.66 13.55 6.76
N ASN A 152 14.60 12.65 7.06
CA ASN A 152 15.60 12.85 8.07
C ASN A 152 16.50 13.96 7.53
N GLU A 153 16.14 15.22 7.82
CA GLU A 153 17.01 16.38 7.67
C GLU A 153 18.20 16.25 8.64
N GLU A 154 19.04 15.22 8.45
CA GLU A 154 20.38 15.19 9.03
C GLU A 154 21.22 16.19 8.24
N GLY A 155 21.29 17.38 8.82
CA GLY A 155 21.96 18.54 8.25
C GLY A 155 23.37 18.24 7.76
N VAL A 156 23.55 18.38 6.44
CA VAL A 156 24.84 18.71 5.85
C VAL A 156 24.85 20.22 5.61
N VAL A 157 25.52 20.93 6.52
CA VAL A 157 25.96 22.29 6.27
C VAL A 157 27.16 22.22 5.34
N ASP A 158 26.98 22.54 4.05
CA ASP A 158 28.03 23.23 3.31
C ASP A 158 27.49 24.06 2.13
N SER A 159 27.59 25.37 2.32
CA SER A 159 27.98 26.45 1.40
C SER A 159 27.39 26.57 -0.02
N ASP A 160 26.81 27.76 -0.22
CA ASP A 160 26.67 28.51 -1.47
C ASP A 160 25.84 27.88 -2.59
N THR A 161 24.55 28.24 -2.64
CA THR A 161 23.98 28.80 -3.87
C THR A 161 22.74 29.65 -3.62
N ASP A 162 22.75 30.78 -4.35
CA ASP A 162 21.83 31.90 -4.41
C ASP A 162 20.34 31.63 -4.12
N VAL A 163 19.83 32.32 -3.10
CA VAL A 163 18.42 32.34 -2.71
C VAL A 163 17.61 33.14 -3.73
N LYS A 164 16.85 32.45 -4.57
CA LYS A 164 15.54 32.93 -5.04
C LYS A 164 14.45 31.99 -4.53
N GLY A 165 14.03 32.25 -3.30
CA GLY A 165 12.93 31.56 -2.64
C GLY A 165 11.62 31.71 -3.41
N GLY A 166 11.25 30.65 -4.14
CA GLY A 166 9.86 30.28 -4.38
C GLY A 166 9.59 29.06 -3.52
N GLY A 167 8.93 29.24 -2.37
CA GLY A 167 8.67 28.18 -1.41
C GLY A 167 7.94 27.01 -2.05
N LEU A 168 8.58 25.85 -2.05
CA LEU A 168 7.97 24.55 -2.31
C LEU A 168 7.22 24.12 -1.03
N LEU A 169 6.14 24.83 -0.72
CA LEU A 169 5.15 24.28 0.19
C LEU A 169 4.23 23.36 -0.63
N PRO A 170 3.95 22.12 -0.19
CA PRO A 170 2.93 21.31 -0.82
C PRO A 170 1.60 22.07 -0.76
N GLN A 171 0.96 22.25 -1.91
CA GLN A 171 -0.27 23.00 -2.05
C GLN A 171 -1.48 22.13 -1.65
N THR A 172 -1.50 21.63 -0.41
CA THR A 172 -2.60 20.82 0.13
C THR A 172 -3.71 21.72 0.70
N GLY A 173 -4.41 22.42 -0.20
CA GLY A 173 -5.53 23.26 0.22
C GLY A 173 -6.26 24.06 -0.85
N GLU A 174 -5.92 23.94 -2.14
CA GLU A 174 -6.55 24.73 -3.21
C GLU A 174 -7.64 23.99 -3.99
N GLU A 175 -8.27 22.94 -3.45
CA GLU A 175 -9.54 22.48 -4.03
C GLU A 175 -10.70 23.20 -3.37
N ILE A 176 -11.10 24.32 -3.98
CA ILE A 176 -12.30 25.06 -3.57
C ILE A 176 -13.49 24.08 -3.72
N PRO A 177 -14.24 23.77 -2.64
CA PRO A 177 -15.31 22.78 -2.73
C PRO A 177 -16.56 23.41 -3.36
N VAL A 178 -16.52 23.59 -4.68
CA VAL A 178 -17.56 24.23 -5.51
C VAL A 178 -18.94 23.66 -5.24
N LEU A 179 -19.02 22.36 -4.94
CA LEU A 179 -20.25 21.66 -4.63
C LEU A 179 -21.01 22.27 -3.43
N PHE A 180 -20.33 22.62 -2.33
CA PHE A 180 -21.00 23.20 -1.16
C PHE A 180 -21.52 24.60 -1.44
N TYR A 181 -20.81 25.38 -2.25
CA TYR A 181 -21.26 26.72 -2.67
C TYR A 181 -22.48 26.63 -3.60
N VAL A 182 -22.52 25.66 -4.51
CA VAL A 182 -23.68 25.42 -5.39
C VAL A 182 -24.89 25.00 -4.57
N ILE A 183 -24.72 24.07 -3.63
CA ILE A 183 -25.81 23.62 -2.75
C ILE A 183 -26.31 24.79 -1.89
N GLY A 184 -25.41 25.52 -1.21
CA GLY A 184 -25.76 26.68 -0.39
C GLY A 184 -26.44 27.80 -1.18
N GLY A 185 -25.93 28.11 -2.38
CA GLY A 185 -26.53 29.08 -3.28
C GLY A 185 -27.94 28.68 -3.73
N SER A 186 -28.15 27.39 -4.03
CA SER A 186 -29.47 26.88 -4.41
C SER A 186 -30.50 27.05 -3.30
N PHE A 187 -30.11 26.81 -2.03
CA PHE A 187 -30.99 27.01 -0.87
C PHE A 187 -31.32 28.49 -0.62
N LEU A 188 -30.34 29.39 -0.75
CA LEU A 188 -30.57 30.83 -0.58
C LEU A 188 -31.52 31.37 -1.65
N ILE A 189 -31.33 30.99 -2.91
CA ILE A 189 -32.20 31.41 -4.02
C ILE A 189 -33.62 30.87 -3.82
N SER A 190 -33.76 29.59 -3.48
CA SER A 190 -35.06 28.97 -3.20
C SER A 190 -35.80 29.67 -2.05
N GLY A 191 -35.08 29.98 -0.96
CA GLY A 191 -35.61 30.73 0.18
C GLY A 191 -36.07 32.14 -0.21
N LEU A 192 -35.28 32.85 -1.03
CA LEU A 192 -35.62 34.19 -1.52
C LEU A 192 -36.88 34.16 -2.40
N LEU A 193 -36.98 33.19 -3.31
CA LEU A 193 -38.15 33.02 -4.19
C LEU A 193 -39.42 32.74 -3.38
N LEU A 194 -39.34 31.85 -2.39
CA LEU A 194 -40.45 31.57 -1.48
C LEU A 194 -40.87 32.80 -0.67
N TYR A 195 -39.92 33.58 -0.16
CA TYR A 195 -40.20 34.82 0.57
C TYR A 195 -40.90 35.87 -0.32
N LEU A 196 -40.43 36.04 -1.55
CA LEU A 196 -41.06 36.96 -2.50
C LEU A 196 -42.45 36.50 -2.93
N TRP A 197 -42.65 35.19 -3.11
CA TRP A 197 -43.95 34.63 -3.48
C TRP A 197 -44.98 34.78 -2.36
N THR A 198 -44.61 34.46 -1.12
CA THR A 198 -45.48 34.66 0.05
C THR A 198 -45.82 36.12 0.26
N ARG A 199 -44.88 37.04 0.02
CA ARG A 199 -45.14 38.49 0.10
C ARG A 199 -46.06 39.00 -1.02
N ARG A 200 -45.99 38.44 -2.23
CA ARG A 200 -46.92 38.77 -3.31
C ARG A 200 -48.34 38.28 -3.00
N LEU A 201 -48.48 37.02 -2.58
CA LEU A 201 -49.76 36.45 -2.16
C LEU A 201 -50.44 37.25 -1.04
N ALA A 202 -49.66 37.78 -0.08
CA ALA A 202 -50.21 38.62 0.98
C ALA A 202 -50.74 39.98 0.48
N ARG A 203 -50.23 40.49 -0.66
CA ARG A 203 -50.59 41.79 -1.22
C ARG A 203 -51.82 41.75 -2.14
N ASP A 204 -52.18 40.57 -2.62
CA ASP A 204 -53.36 40.36 -3.48
C ASP A 204 -54.64 40.08 -2.65
N HIS A 205 -54.52 40.02 -1.32
CA HIS A 205 -55.62 39.79 -0.37
C HIS A 205 -55.96 41.02 0.52
N GLU A 206 -55.40 42.20 0.24
CA GLU A 206 -55.84 43.51 0.74
C GLU A 206 -56.57 44.29 -0.37
#